data_AF-A0A843HQT6-F1
#
_entry.id   AF-A0A843HQT6-F1
#
_cell.length_a   1.000
_cell.length_b   1.000
_cell.length_c   1.000
_cell.angle_alpha   90.00
_cell.angle_beta   90.00
_cell.angle_gamma   90.00
#
_symmetry.space_group_name_H-M   'P 1'
#
loop_
_entity.id
_entity.type
_entity.pdbx_description
1 polymer ?
#
loop_
_entity_poly.entity_id
_entity_poly.type
_entity_poly.pdbx_seq_one_letter_code
_entity_poly.pdbx_strand_id
1 'polypeptide(L)'
;MVSETGLYYFTERIAFILLATVLFLGLFFVTSYILKYLKRNRHNRLLNITEYLPEEETQTLKQVFYLIIITLCFVDIIYSIVFWASSEFYRHLIFYDTLVSLIACLALKRDTPTEKIMVLFLIPLSSLLHFTFDDPVILLLILLVLHFIGLAYVIKLYYAKFIHFTESNGLGISILLLFGIVFVSFIFTSFAESKNLLDALVMVSNAFTSNGYAVLGTSPIGKLNSLFLVWGGYILSGVGTATLSAALVARHFNKKFETLEELIKNNNADIANDLKEEDDEE
;
A
#
# COMPACT_ATOMS: atom_id res chain seq x y z
N MET A 1 0.27 47.24 -14.23
CA MET A 1 -0.39 46.90 -15.50
C MET A 1 -0.01 45.49 -15.85
N VAL A 2 -0.94 44.53 -15.74
CA VAL A 2 -0.73 43.20 -16.33
C VAL A 2 -0.83 43.39 -17.84
N SER A 3 0.20 43.04 -18.61
CA SER A 3 0.13 43.13 -20.07
C SER A 3 -1.00 42.21 -20.57
N GLU A 4 -1.67 42.58 -21.67
CA GLU A 4 -2.71 41.76 -22.28
C GLU A 4 -2.22 40.33 -22.56
N THR A 5 -0.93 40.19 -22.88
CA THR A 5 -0.25 38.90 -23.00
C THR A 5 -0.24 38.09 -21.70
N GLY A 6 0.00 38.72 -20.55
CA GLY A 6 -0.02 38.05 -19.24
C GLY A 6 -1.41 37.54 -18.85
N LEU A 7 -2.48 38.29 -19.20
CA LEU A 7 -3.85 37.87 -18.96
C LEU A 7 -4.23 36.65 -19.82
N TYR A 8 -3.82 36.64 -21.10
CA TYR A 8 -4.03 35.52 -22.01
C TYR A 8 -3.40 34.22 -21.49
N TYR A 9 -2.11 34.25 -21.13
CA TYR A 9 -1.42 33.08 -20.58
C TYR A 9 -2.03 32.58 -19.27
N PHE A 10 -2.52 33.51 -18.43
CA PHE A 10 -3.20 33.13 -17.19
C PHE A 10 -4.53 32.41 -17.45
N THR A 11 -5.34 32.91 -18.38
CA THR A 11 -6.63 32.29 -18.74
C THR A 11 -6.44 30.91 -19.39
N GLU A 12 -5.45 30.77 -20.25
CA GLU A 12 -5.11 29.49 -20.89
C GLU A 12 -4.74 28.44 -19.82
N ARG A 13 -3.86 28.78 -18.87
CA ARG A 13 -3.47 27.89 -17.78
C ARG A 13 -4.64 27.44 -16.91
N ILE A 14 -5.55 28.35 -16.56
CA ILE A 14 -6.75 27.98 -15.81
C ILE A 14 -7.59 26.97 -16.59
N ALA A 15 -7.79 27.20 -17.90
CA ALA A 15 -8.55 26.30 -18.74
C ALA A 15 -7.92 24.89 -18.78
N PHE A 16 -6.60 24.77 -18.83
CA PHE A 16 -5.90 23.49 -18.79
C PHE A 16 -5.98 22.79 -17.43
N ILE A 17 -5.83 23.52 -16.33
CA ILE A 17 -6.04 22.97 -14.97
C ILE A 17 -7.46 22.38 -14.86
N LEU A 18 -8.46 23.12 -15.34
CA LEU A 18 -9.85 22.66 -15.35
C LEU A 18 -10.02 21.43 -16.23
N LEU A 19 -9.44 21.42 -17.43
CA LEU A 19 -9.50 20.27 -18.35
C LEU A 19 -8.86 19.02 -17.73
N ALA A 20 -7.64 19.13 -17.19
CA ALA A 20 -6.93 18.03 -16.54
C ALA A 20 -7.71 17.49 -15.34
N THR A 21 -8.30 18.38 -14.55
CA THR A 21 -9.19 18.02 -13.43
C THR A 21 -10.41 17.25 -13.92
N VAL A 22 -11.09 17.73 -14.97
CA VAL A 22 -12.27 17.06 -15.54
C VAL A 22 -11.91 15.69 -16.10
N LEU A 23 -10.79 15.56 -16.80
CA LEU A 23 -10.33 14.27 -17.34
C LEU A 23 -10.03 13.27 -16.23
N PHE A 24 -9.29 13.69 -15.19
CA PHE A 24 -8.99 12.82 -14.06
C PHE A 24 -10.25 12.41 -13.29
N LEU A 25 -11.17 13.35 -13.04
CA LEU A 25 -12.46 13.05 -12.40
C LEU A 25 -13.32 12.11 -13.25
N GLY A 26 -13.28 12.26 -14.58
CA GLY A 26 -13.90 11.34 -15.52
C GLY A 26 -13.35 9.92 -15.38
N LEU A 27 -12.02 9.77 -15.40
CA LEU A 27 -11.33 8.49 -15.20
C LEU A 27 -11.70 7.87 -13.84
N PHE A 28 -11.69 8.68 -12.79
CA PHE A 28 -12.08 8.28 -11.44
C PHE A 28 -13.53 7.79 -11.38
N PHE A 29 -14.46 8.49 -12.05
CA PHE A 29 -15.87 8.11 -12.09
C PHE A 29 -16.08 6.80 -12.85
N VAL A 30 -15.46 6.64 -14.03
CA VAL A 30 -15.50 5.41 -14.83
C VAL A 30 -14.96 4.23 -14.01
N THR A 31 -13.80 4.39 -13.37
CA THR A 31 -13.19 3.33 -12.57
C THR A 31 -14.03 2.99 -11.34
N SER A 32 -14.59 4.00 -10.66
CA SER A 32 -15.54 3.80 -9.56
C SER A 32 -16.79 3.04 -10.00
N TYR A 33 -17.31 3.34 -11.20
CA TYR A 33 -18.48 2.67 -11.76
C TYR A 33 -18.17 1.19 -12.06
N ILE A 34 -17.04 0.91 -12.71
CA ILE A 34 -16.58 -0.46 -12.98
C ILE A 34 -16.44 -1.25 -11.67
N LEU A 35 -15.81 -0.68 -10.65
CA LEU A 35 -15.65 -1.35 -9.35
C LEU A 35 -16.98 -1.61 -8.65
N LYS A 36 -17.94 -0.67 -8.72
CA LYS A 36 -19.29 -0.87 -8.18
C LYS A 36 -20.03 -1.97 -8.93
N TYR A 37 -19.93 -2.01 -10.25
CA TYR A 37 -20.51 -3.06 -11.08
C TYR A 37 -19.94 -4.44 -10.73
N LEU A 38 -18.62 -4.56 -10.61
CA LEU A 38 -17.95 -5.80 -10.19
C LEU A 38 -18.39 -6.24 -8.78
N LYS A 39 -18.49 -5.31 -7.83
CA LYS A 39 -18.96 -5.60 -6.46
C LYS A 39 -20.42 -6.04 -6.42
N ARG A 40 -21.30 -5.46 -7.26
CA ARG A 40 -22.71 -5.86 -7.34
C ARG A 40 -22.87 -7.27 -7.90
N ASN A 41 -21.98 -7.66 -8.81
CA ASN A 41 -21.95 -8.99 -9.42
C ASN A 41 -21.08 -9.99 -8.63
N ARG A 42 -20.78 -9.71 -7.35
CA ARG A 42 -19.93 -10.57 -6.49
C ARG A 42 -20.57 -11.94 -6.18
N HIS A 43 -21.86 -12.11 -6.46
CA HIS A 43 -22.54 -13.41 -6.43
C HIS A 43 -22.14 -14.33 -7.60
N ASN A 44 -21.43 -13.81 -8.62
CA ASN A 44 -20.76 -14.67 -9.59
C ASN A 44 -19.62 -15.40 -8.88
N ARG A 45 -19.67 -16.74 -8.96
CA ARG A 45 -18.69 -17.67 -8.39
C ARG A 45 -17.24 -17.21 -8.59
N LEU A 46 -16.91 -16.76 -9.81
CA LEU A 46 -15.57 -16.28 -10.19
C LEU A 46 -15.04 -15.07 -9.41
N LEU A 47 -15.90 -14.28 -8.76
CA LEU A 47 -15.51 -13.07 -8.01
C LEU A 47 -15.62 -13.25 -6.48
N ASN A 48 -15.99 -14.46 -6.04
CA ASN A 48 -16.16 -14.77 -4.63
C ASN A 48 -14.86 -15.31 -4.00
N ILE A 49 -13.94 -14.40 -3.64
CA ILE A 49 -12.64 -14.77 -3.06
C ILE A 49 -12.75 -15.69 -1.83
N THR A 50 -13.80 -15.57 -1.03
CA THR A 50 -14.00 -16.42 0.16
C THR A 50 -14.39 -17.86 -0.18
N GLU A 51 -14.76 -18.14 -1.43
CA GLU A 51 -14.96 -19.52 -1.92
C GLU A 51 -13.64 -20.19 -2.31
N TYR A 52 -12.59 -19.40 -2.55
CA TYR A 52 -11.28 -19.88 -3.01
C TYR A 52 -10.17 -19.77 -1.96
N LEU A 53 -10.29 -18.83 -1.02
CA LEU A 53 -9.29 -18.60 0.02
C LEU A 53 -9.94 -18.66 1.41
N PRO A 54 -9.31 -19.36 2.39
CA PRO A 54 -9.74 -19.33 3.78
C PRO A 54 -9.67 -17.90 4.35
N GLU A 55 -10.47 -17.63 5.38
CA GLU A 55 -10.65 -16.28 5.91
C GLU A 55 -9.35 -15.66 6.42
N GLU A 56 -8.47 -16.47 6.99
CA GLU A 56 -7.12 -16.11 7.44
C GLU A 56 -6.25 -15.55 6.30
N GLU A 57 -6.28 -16.18 5.12
CA GLU A 57 -5.53 -15.71 3.95
C GLU A 57 -6.10 -14.40 3.40
N THR A 58 -7.43 -14.23 3.45
CA THR A 58 -8.05 -12.95 3.06
C THR A 58 -7.68 -11.82 4.02
N GLN A 59 -7.44 -12.14 5.29
CA GLN A 59 -6.95 -11.21 6.30
C GLN A 59 -5.49 -10.81 6.03
N THR A 60 -4.62 -11.77 5.73
CA THR A 60 -3.25 -11.51 5.25
C THR A 60 -3.25 -10.60 4.01
N LEU A 61 -4.11 -10.89 3.04
CA LEU A 61 -4.18 -10.14 1.79
C LEU A 61 -4.57 -8.67 2.02
N LYS A 62 -5.44 -8.39 3.01
CA LYS A 62 -5.78 -7.02 3.42
C LYS A 62 -4.58 -6.28 4.01
N GLN A 63 -3.79 -6.96 4.85
CA GLN A 63 -2.60 -6.38 5.45
C GLN A 63 -1.56 -6.03 4.38
N VAL A 64 -1.30 -6.97 3.46
CA VAL A 64 -0.42 -6.77 2.30
C VAL A 64 -0.93 -5.61 1.44
N PHE A 65 -2.23 -5.56 1.17
CA PHE A 65 -2.84 -4.46 0.44
C PHE A 65 -2.59 -3.10 1.11
N TYR A 66 -2.70 -2.99 2.44
CA TYR A 66 -2.42 -1.72 3.12
C TYR A 66 -0.97 -1.27 2.94
N LEU A 67 -0.04 -2.21 3.04
CA LEU A 67 1.37 -1.95 2.88
C LEU A 67 1.71 -1.53 1.44
N ILE A 68 1.13 -2.21 0.45
CA ILE A 68 1.29 -1.86 -0.97
C ILE A 68 0.84 -0.42 -1.23
N ILE A 69 -0.32 0.00 -0.71
CA ILE A 69 -0.80 1.38 -0.87
C ILE A 69 0.18 2.39 -0.25
N ILE A 70 0.67 2.12 0.96
CA ILE A 70 1.66 2.96 1.62
C ILE A 70 2.93 3.07 0.77
N THR A 71 3.45 1.93 0.31
CA THR A 71 4.66 1.87 -0.51
C THR A 71 4.49 2.61 -1.84
N LEU A 72 3.36 2.42 -2.53
CA LEU A 72 3.09 3.10 -3.80
C LEU A 72 3.09 4.63 -3.63
N CYS A 73 2.36 5.14 -2.64
CA CYS A 73 2.32 6.58 -2.34
C CYS A 73 3.69 7.11 -1.90
N PHE A 74 4.43 6.37 -1.08
CA PHE A 74 5.75 6.78 -0.61
C PHE A 74 6.75 6.85 -1.76
N VAL A 75 6.79 5.80 -2.59
CA VAL A 75 7.63 5.75 -3.80
C VAL A 75 7.29 6.95 -4.70
N ASP A 76 6.01 7.23 -4.92
CA ASP A 76 5.58 8.34 -5.77
C ASP A 76 6.08 9.72 -5.28
N ILE A 77 6.02 9.97 -3.97
CA ILE A 77 6.60 11.18 -3.35
C ILE A 77 8.11 11.24 -3.59
N ILE A 78 8.84 10.16 -3.28
CA ILE A 78 10.31 10.12 -3.42
C ILE A 78 10.71 10.34 -4.88
N TYR A 79 10.04 9.69 -5.82
CA TYR A 79 10.33 9.84 -7.24
C TYR A 79 10.08 11.26 -7.72
N SER A 80 8.94 11.83 -7.35
CA SER A 80 8.60 13.19 -7.68
C SER A 80 9.63 14.19 -7.13
N ILE A 81 10.19 13.97 -5.93
CA ILE A 81 11.26 14.82 -5.38
C ILE A 81 12.58 14.64 -6.14
N VAL A 82 12.99 13.40 -6.41
CA VAL A 82 14.30 13.07 -7.00
C VAL A 82 14.38 13.51 -8.47
N PHE A 83 13.31 13.30 -9.23
CA PHE A 83 13.30 13.49 -10.69
C PHE A 83 12.61 14.79 -11.15
N TRP A 84 12.15 15.63 -10.21
CA TRP A 84 11.54 16.94 -10.50
C TRP A 84 12.39 17.81 -11.44
N ALA A 85 13.72 17.79 -11.29
CA ALA A 85 14.64 18.61 -12.08
C ALA A 85 14.94 18.04 -13.47
N SER A 86 14.59 16.77 -13.75
CA SER A 86 14.87 16.09 -15.02
C SER A 86 13.59 15.96 -15.85
N SER A 87 13.42 16.85 -16.84
CA SER A 87 12.21 16.97 -17.67
C SER A 87 11.87 15.68 -18.44
N GLU A 88 12.86 14.96 -18.96
CA GLU A 88 12.61 13.68 -19.66
C GLU A 88 12.10 12.58 -18.73
N PHE A 89 12.65 12.50 -17.51
CA PHE A 89 12.32 11.43 -16.58
C PHE A 89 10.95 11.64 -15.93
N TYR A 90 10.60 12.90 -15.64
CA TYR A 90 9.31 13.26 -15.08
C TYR A 90 8.14 12.92 -16.02
N ARG A 91 8.33 13.02 -17.34
CA ARG A 91 7.30 12.64 -18.34
C ARG A 91 6.91 11.16 -18.29
N HIS A 92 7.84 10.26 -17.98
CA HIS A 92 7.54 8.83 -17.88
C HIS A 92 6.82 8.46 -16.58
N LEU A 93 6.92 9.29 -15.54
CA LEU A 93 6.30 9.05 -14.23
C LEU A 93 4.82 9.41 -14.20
N ILE A 94 4.31 10.16 -15.18
CA ILE A 94 2.91 10.64 -15.22
C ILE A 94 1.91 9.48 -15.14
N PHE A 95 2.16 8.37 -15.85
CA PHE A 95 1.27 7.21 -15.80
C PHE A 95 1.27 6.54 -14.43
N TYR A 96 2.43 6.46 -13.80
CA TYR A 96 2.58 5.89 -12.46
C TYR A 96 1.86 6.77 -11.43
N ASP A 97 2.16 8.07 -11.41
CA ASP A 97 1.53 9.04 -10.50
C ASP A 97 0.00 9.07 -10.70
N THR A 98 -0.47 9.12 -11.95
CA THR A 98 -1.92 9.06 -12.25
C THR A 98 -2.57 7.77 -11.75
N LEU A 99 -1.90 6.62 -11.90
CA LEU A 99 -2.40 5.33 -11.41
C LEU A 99 -2.45 5.30 -9.88
N VAL A 100 -1.37 5.70 -9.20
CA VAL A 100 -1.28 5.75 -7.73
C VAL A 100 -2.34 6.69 -7.18
N SER A 101 -2.47 7.89 -7.75
CA SER A 101 -3.49 8.89 -7.45
C SER A 101 -4.91 8.34 -7.61
N LEU A 102 -5.19 7.61 -8.68
CA LEU A 102 -6.49 6.97 -8.93
C LEU A 102 -6.80 5.91 -7.87
N ILE A 103 -5.84 5.04 -7.57
CA ILE A 103 -5.98 4.01 -6.53
C ILE A 103 -6.21 4.67 -5.16
N ALA A 104 -5.46 5.71 -4.83
CA ALA A 104 -5.57 6.48 -3.60
C ALA A 104 -6.95 7.16 -3.46
N CYS A 105 -7.49 7.73 -4.53
CA CYS A 105 -8.83 8.32 -4.55
C CYS A 105 -9.92 7.26 -4.32
N LEU A 106 -9.78 6.07 -4.92
CA LEU A 106 -10.72 4.96 -4.76
C LEU A 106 -10.69 4.35 -3.35
N ALA A 107 -9.52 4.43 -2.71
CA ALA A 107 -9.26 3.98 -1.36
C ALA A 107 -9.92 4.85 -0.26
N LEU A 108 -10.25 6.11 -0.56
CA LEU A 108 -10.91 7.04 0.36
C LEU A 108 -12.43 6.82 0.40
N LYS A 109 -12.99 6.78 1.62
CA LYS A 109 -14.43 6.56 1.85
C LYS A 109 -15.29 7.78 1.46
N ARG A 110 -14.73 8.99 1.55
CA ARG A 110 -15.35 10.29 1.14
C ARG A 110 -16.55 10.69 1.99
N ASP A 111 -16.59 10.19 3.23
CA ASP A 111 -17.69 10.44 4.16
C ASP A 111 -17.55 11.82 4.80
N THR A 112 -16.31 12.29 4.99
CA THR A 112 -16.01 13.56 5.65
C THR A 112 -15.59 14.66 4.67
N PRO A 113 -15.80 15.95 5.00
CA PRO A 113 -15.33 17.06 4.17
C PRO A 113 -13.81 17.05 3.99
N THR A 114 -13.06 16.64 5.02
CA THR A 114 -11.61 16.45 4.96
C THR A 114 -11.22 15.45 3.88
N GLU A 115 -11.86 14.28 3.85
CA GLU A 115 -11.58 13.27 2.81
C GLU A 115 -11.94 13.77 1.41
N LYS A 116 -13.01 14.57 1.26
CA LYS A 116 -13.39 15.17 -0.02
C LYS A 116 -12.34 16.17 -0.52
N ILE A 117 -11.80 17.00 0.36
CA ILE A 117 -10.69 17.92 0.03
C ILE A 117 -9.43 17.14 -0.33
N MET A 118 -9.12 16.06 0.41
CA MET A 118 -7.96 15.22 0.13
C MET A 118 -8.04 14.55 -1.25
N VAL A 119 -9.23 14.20 -1.74
CA VAL A 119 -9.41 13.72 -3.13
C VAL A 119 -9.00 14.78 -4.16
N LEU A 120 -9.24 16.07 -3.90
CA LEU A 120 -8.78 17.13 -4.80
C LEU A 120 -7.26 17.27 -4.79
N PHE A 121 -6.62 17.11 -3.64
CA PHE A 121 -5.17 17.12 -3.52
C PHE A 121 -4.54 15.90 -4.19
N LEU A 122 -5.22 14.75 -4.18
CA LEU A 122 -4.77 13.55 -4.88
C LEU A 122 -4.88 13.64 -6.41
N ILE A 123 -5.38 14.73 -6.99
CA ILE A 123 -5.29 14.92 -8.44
C ILE A 123 -3.84 15.32 -8.76
N PRO A 124 -3.11 14.57 -9.59
CA PRO A 124 -1.70 14.81 -9.87
C PRO A 124 -1.53 15.92 -10.91
N LEU A 125 -2.02 17.13 -10.58
CA LEU A 125 -2.06 18.27 -11.49
C LEU A 125 -0.67 18.69 -11.95
N SER A 126 0.35 18.61 -11.10
CA SER A 126 1.73 18.89 -11.49
C SER A 126 2.20 17.97 -12.63
N SER A 127 1.92 16.68 -12.52
CA SER A 127 2.30 15.67 -13.50
C SER A 127 1.50 15.79 -14.79
N LEU A 128 0.19 16.05 -14.69
CA LEU A 128 -0.69 16.24 -15.85
C LEU A 128 -0.39 17.53 -16.63
N LEU A 129 -0.02 18.62 -15.95
CA LEU A 129 0.31 19.89 -16.60
C LEU A 129 1.71 19.88 -17.22
N HIS A 130 2.69 19.25 -16.57
CA HIS A 130 4.04 19.10 -17.13
C HIS A 130 4.09 18.26 -18.41
N PHE A 131 3.06 17.43 -18.66
CA PHE A 131 2.87 16.77 -19.95
C PHE A 131 2.65 17.75 -21.10
N THR A 132 1.96 18.85 -20.81
CA THR A 132 1.34 19.72 -21.82
C THR A 132 2.14 21.02 -22.01
N PHE A 133 2.88 21.46 -20.97
CA PHE A 133 3.64 22.71 -20.98
C PHE A 133 5.01 22.58 -20.34
N ASP A 134 6.00 23.28 -20.91
CA ASP A 134 7.24 23.66 -20.21
C ASP A 134 6.94 24.84 -19.26
N ASP A 135 6.05 24.60 -18.29
CA ASP A 135 5.43 25.62 -17.43
C ASP A 135 6.43 26.24 -16.42
N PRO A 136 6.13 27.42 -15.84
CA PRO A 136 6.99 28.05 -14.86
C PRO A 136 7.01 27.22 -13.57
N VAL A 137 8.24 26.89 -13.16
CA VAL A 137 8.63 26.04 -12.02
C VAL A 137 7.79 26.25 -10.75
N ILE A 138 7.35 27.48 -10.46
CA ILE A 138 6.66 27.83 -9.20
C ILE A 138 5.24 27.26 -9.09
N LEU A 139 4.41 27.39 -10.14
CA LEU A 139 3.02 26.91 -10.09
C LEU A 139 2.97 25.38 -9.98
N LEU A 140 3.80 24.71 -10.80
CA LEU A 140 3.95 23.26 -10.77
C LEU A 140 4.43 22.78 -9.39
N LEU A 141 5.34 23.52 -8.74
CA LEU A 141 5.84 23.18 -7.41
C LEU A 141 4.74 23.25 -6.35
N ILE A 142 3.90 24.28 -6.38
CA ILE A 142 2.77 24.42 -5.43
C ILE A 142 1.81 23.24 -5.60
N LEU A 143 1.44 22.92 -6.85
CA LEU A 143 0.54 21.80 -7.15
C LEU A 143 1.16 20.46 -6.72
N LEU A 144 2.47 20.29 -6.89
CA LEU A 144 3.20 19.10 -6.44
C LEU A 144 3.17 18.95 -4.91
N VAL A 145 3.41 20.05 -4.19
CA VAL A 145 3.39 20.03 -2.72
C VAL A 145 1.98 19.72 -2.20
N LEU A 146 0.94 20.30 -2.79
CA LEU A 146 -0.45 19.94 -2.46
C LEU A 146 -0.71 18.45 -2.71
N HIS A 147 -0.19 17.91 -3.80
CA HIS A 147 -0.30 16.50 -4.13
C HIS A 147 0.38 15.60 -3.08
N PHE A 148 1.58 15.96 -2.63
CA PHE A 148 2.27 15.25 -1.55
C PHE A 148 1.49 15.26 -0.25
N ILE A 149 0.80 16.36 0.08
CA ILE A 149 -0.07 16.41 1.26
C ILE A 149 -1.20 15.38 1.14
N GLY A 150 -1.81 15.25 -0.05
CA GLY A 150 -2.81 14.23 -0.35
C GLY A 150 -2.27 12.81 -0.18
N LEU A 151 -1.12 12.50 -0.79
CA LEU A 151 -0.47 11.19 -0.68
C LEU A 151 -0.06 10.86 0.76
N ALA A 152 0.52 11.82 1.49
CA ALA A 152 0.90 11.66 2.89
C ALA A 152 -0.32 11.40 3.79
N TYR A 153 -1.45 12.04 3.51
CA TYR A 153 -2.71 11.75 4.20
C TYR A 153 -3.17 10.30 3.97
N VAL A 154 -3.06 9.79 2.75
CA VAL A 154 -3.39 8.39 2.43
C VAL A 154 -2.43 7.43 3.12
N ILE A 155 -1.13 7.71 3.12
CA ILE A 155 -0.12 6.95 3.88
C ILE A 155 -0.53 6.89 5.35
N LYS A 156 -0.82 8.04 5.98
CA LYS A 156 -1.25 8.09 7.38
C LYS A 156 -2.49 7.24 7.65
N LEU A 157 -3.52 7.35 6.80
CA LEU A 157 -4.77 6.60 6.94
C LEU A 157 -4.54 5.09 6.84
N TYR A 158 -3.75 4.66 5.85
CA TYR A 158 -3.47 3.25 5.62
C TYR A 158 -2.49 2.67 6.63
N TYR A 159 -1.55 3.47 7.13
CA TYR A 159 -0.68 3.11 8.24
C TYR A 159 -1.47 2.87 9.52
N ALA A 160 -2.45 3.72 9.84
CA ALA A 160 -3.33 3.51 10.98
C ALA A 160 -4.17 2.22 10.84
N LYS A 161 -4.69 1.93 9.64
CA LYS A 161 -5.39 0.67 9.34
C LYS A 161 -4.45 -0.54 9.48
N PHE A 162 -3.22 -0.41 9.01
CA PHE A 162 -2.19 -1.44 9.13
C PHE A 162 -1.85 -1.71 10.60
N ILE A 163 -1.56 -0.69 11.41
CA ILE A 163 -1.29 -0.86 12.85
C ILE A 163 -2.46 -1.55 13.53
N HIS A 164 -3.67 -1.01 13.39
CA HIS A 164 -4.84 -1.57 14.04
C HIS A 164 -5.04 -3.05 13.69
N PHE A 165 -4.88 -3.38 12.40
CA PHE A 165 -5.01 -4.74 11.92
C PHE A 165 -3.87 -5.67 12.36
N THR A 166 -2.66 -5.13 12.59
CA THR A 166 -1.51 -5.97 12.93
C THR A 166 -1.33 -6.12 14.44
N GLU A 167 -1.77 -5.14 15.24
CA GLU A 167 -1.90 -5.26 16.70
C GLU A 167 -2.98 -6.29 17.07
N SER A 168 -4.12 -6.29 16.37
CA SER A 168 -5.17 -7.28 16.60
C SER A 168 -4.76 -8.72 16.27
N ASN A 169 -3.68 -8.90 15.50
CA ASN A 169 -3.20 -10.21 15.02
C ASN A 169 -1.76 -10.54 15.46
N GLY A 170 -1.16 -9.79 16.38
CA GLY A 170 0.15 -10.10 16.99
C GLY A 170 1.38 -10.02 16.07
N LEU A 171 1.24 -9.49 14.85
CA LEU A 171 2.30 -9.47 13.81
C LEU A 171 3.00 -8.10 13.66
N GLY A 172 2.58 -7.09 14.42
CA GLY A 172 2.78 -5.66 14.09
C GLY A 172 4.21 -5.19 14.18
N ILE A 173 4.91 -5.60 15.24
CA ILE A 173 6.24 -5.08 15.56
C ILE A 173 7.27 -5.58 14.53
N SER A 174 7.18 -6.84 14.11
CA SER A 174 8.18 -7.44 13.20
C SER A 174 8.18 -6.80 11.82
N ILE A 175 7.01 -6.49 11.25
CA ILE A 175 6.91 -5.89 9.91
C ILE A 175 7.32 -4.42 9.95
N LEU A 176 6.96 -3.67 11.00
CA LEU A 176 7.39 -2.28 11.18
C LEU A 176 8.90 -2.19 11.36
N LEU A 177 9.48 -3.07 12.17
CA LEU A 177 10.92 -3.12 12.44
C LEU A 177 11.68 -3.46 11.15
N LEU A 178 11.16 -4.38 10.35
CA LEU A 178 11.71 -4.73 9.05
C LEU A 178 11.70 -3.55 8.06
N PHE A 179 10.55 -2.87 7.91
CA PHE A 179 10.47 -1.65 7.10
C PHE A 179 11.42 -0.56 7.61
N GLY A 180 11.52 -0.38 8.92
CA GLY A 180 12.44 0.57 9.54
C GLY A 180 13.91 0.25 9.24
N ILE A 181 14.31 -1.02 9.35
CA ILE A 181 15.67 -1.47 9.00
C ILE A 181 15.97 -1.13 7.54
N VAL A 182 15.10 -1.52 6.61
CA VAL A 182 15.33 -1.27 5.18
C VAL A 182 15.36 0.23 4.88
N PHE A 183 14.50 1.02 5.52
CA PHE A 183 14.46 2.47 5.38
C PHE A 183 15.78 3.11 5.82
N VAL A 184 16.26 2.78 7.01
CA VAL A 184 17.55 3.28 7.53
C VAL A 184 18.70 2.82 6.63
N SER A 185 18.67 1.56 6.20
CA SER A 185 19.70 0.99 5.33
C SER A 185 19.82 1.74 4.00
N PHE A 186 18.74 2.05 3.28
CA PHE A 186 18.88 2.71 1.98
C PHE A 186 19.35 4.17 2.11
N ILE A 187 18.95 4.87 3.16
CA ILE A 187 19.47 6.21 3.45
C ILE A 187 20.98 6.14 3.69
N PHE A 188 21.43 5.22 4.55
CA PHE A 188 22.86 5.00 4.79
C PHE A 188 23.60 4.60 3.51
N THR A 189 23.05 3.70 2.70
CA THR A 189 23.65 3.29 1.43
C THR A 189 23.73 4.43 0.42
N SER A 190 22.73 5.33 0.38
CA SER A 190 22.79 6.49 -0.50
C SER A 190 23.96 7.41 -0.15
N PHE A 191 24.19 7.65 1.15
CA PHE A 191 25.33 8.45 1.62
C PHE A 191 26.67 7.72 1.48
N ALA A 192 26.75 6.46 1.92
CA ALA A 192 28.00 5.71 1.96
C ALA A 192 28.51 5.34 0.55
N GLU A 193 27.61 4.93 -0.35
CA GLU A 193 27.96 4.51 -1.71
C GLU A 193 27.87 5.65 -2.73
N SER A 194 27.53 6.88 -2.27
CA SER A 194 27.29 8.05 -3.13
C SER A 194 26.33 7.73 -4.29
N LYS A 195 25.34 6.89 -4.04
CA LYS A 195 24.31 6.50 -5.01
C LYS A 195 23.08 7.36 -4.82
N ASN A 196 22.40 7.63 -5.93
CA ASN A 196 21.06 8.22 -5.86
C ASN A 196 20.13 7.30 -5.04
N LEU A 197 19.07 7.87 -4.46
CA LEU A 197 18.19 7.13 -3.53
C LEU A 197 17.56 5.90 -4.18
N LEU A 198 17.28 5.94 -5.49
CA LEU A 198 16.76 4.80 -6.22
C LEU A 198 17.77 3.65 -6.29
N ASP A 199 19.00 3.93 -6.68
CA ASP A 199 20.06 2.94 -6.77
C ASP A 199 20.39 2.38 -5.40
N ALA A 200 20.40 3.22 -4.36
CA ALA A 200 20.57 2.78 -2.98
C ALA A 200 19.42 1.86 -2.52
N LEU A 201 18.18 2.22 -2.84
CA LEU A 201 17.01 1.40 -2.52
C LEU A 201 17.09 0.05 -3.25
N VAL A 202 17.45 0.03 -4.53
CA VAL A 202 17.66 -1.19 -5.31
C VAL A 202 18.76 -2.06 -4.69
N MET A 203 19.91 -1.47 -4.33
CA MET A 203 21.03 -2.15 -3.70
C MET A 203 20.64 -2.81 -2.38
N VAL A 204 19.96 -2.07 -1.51
CA VAL A 204 19.50 -2.60 -0.22
C VAL A 204 18.43 -3.67 -0.41
N SER A 205 17.47 -3.45 -1.30
CA SER A 205 16.41 -4.43 -1.60
C SER A 205 16.99 -5.75 -2.11
N ASN A 206 18.03 -5.68 -2.94
CA ASN A 206 18.75 -6.84 -3.43
C ASN A 206 19.51 -7.57 -2.30
N ALA A 207 20.20 -6.82 -1.43
CA ALA A 207 20.88 -7.38 -0.28
C ALA A 207 19.92 -8.11 0.67
N PHE A 208 18.71 -7.55 0.88
CA PHE A 208 17.68 -8.14 1.73
C PHE A 208 16.96 -9.35 1.11
N THR A 209 16.90 -9.45 -0.21
CA THR A 209 16.17 -10.53 -0.91
C THR A 209 17.06 -11.58 -1.56
N SER A 210 18.38 -11.44 -1.44
CA SER A 210 19.38 -12.39 -1.97
C SER A 210 19.28 -12.67 -3.48
N ASN A 211 18.69 -11.77 -4.27
CA ASN A 211 18.44 -11.99 -5.71
C ASN A 211 19.67 -11.78 -6.62
N GLY A 212 20.80 -11.30 -6.10
CA GLY A 212 22.01 -11.03 -6.87
C GLY A 212 21.88 -9.81 -7.79
N TYR A 213 22.99 -9.08 -8.01
CA TYR A 213 23.02 -7.81 -8.77
C TYR A 213 22.65 -7.93 -10.27
N ALA A 214 22.48 -9.16 -10.79
CA ALA A 214 22.36 -9.44 -12.22
C ALA A 214 20.93 -9.29 -12.80
N VAL A 215 19.89 -9.17 -11.97
CA VAL A 215 18.47 -9.22 -12.41
C VAL A 215 17.80 -7.84 -12.48
N LEU A 216 18.58 -6.76 -12.42
CA LEU A 216 18.06 -5.41 -12.32
C LEU A 216 18.14 -4.71 -13.68
N GLY A 217 17.01 -4.16 -14.13
CA GLY A 217 16.99 -3.35 -15.35
C GLY A 217 17.94 -2.16 -15.23
N THR A 218 18.69 -1.86 -16.29
CA THR A 218 19.70 -0.78 -16.29
C THR A 218 19.06 0.62 -16.34
N SER A 219 17.85 0.71 -16.92
CA SER A 219 17.06 1.94 -16.96
C SER A 219 16.31 2.15 -15.63
N PRO A 220 16.01 3.41 -15.23
CA PRO A 220 15.32 3.61 -13.96
C PRO A 220 13.88 3.08 -13.94
N ILE A 221 13.23 2.94 -15.11
CA ILE A 221 11.95 2.20 -15.26
C ILE A 221 12.16 0.69 -15.01
N GLY A 222 13.27 0.13 -15.51
CA GLY A 222 13.64 -1.26 -15.22
C GLY A 222 13.92 -1.49 -13.73
N LYS A 223 14.58 -0.54 -13.08
CA LYS A 223 14.83 -0.56 -11.62
C LYS A 223 13.54 -0.49 -10.81
N LEU A 224 12.57 0.31 -11.24
CA LEU A 224 11.23 0.39 -10.65
C LEU A 224 10.50 -0.95 -10.69
N ASN A 225 10.46 -1.57 -11.88
CA ASN A 225 9.80 -2.86 -12.04
C ASN A 225 10.48 -3.92 -11.17
N SER A 226 11.81 -3.97 -11.16
CA SER A 226 12.54 -4.87 -10.29
C SER A 226 12.28 -4.61 -8.80
N LEU A 227 12.24 -3.35 -8.36
CA LEU A 227 11.89 -3.00 -6.98
C LEU A 227 10.48 -3.46 -6.63
N PHE A 228 9.50 -3.17 -7.48
CA PHE A 228 8.11 -3.59 -7.26
C PHE A 228 8.00 -5.11 -7.17
N LEU A 229 8.68 -5.86 -8.03
CA LEU A 229 8.69 -7.32 -8.00
C LEU A 229 9.39 -7.88 -6.76
N VAL A 230 10.53 -7.31 -6.38
CA VAL A 230 11.32 -7.71 -5.21
C VAL A 230 10.55 -7.45 -3.92
N TRP A 231 10.02 -6.24 -3.75
CA TRP A 231 9.23 -5.87 -2.58
C TRP A 231 7.87 -6.53 -2.57
N GLY A 232 7.19 -6.61 -3.71
CA GLY A 232 5.93 -7.34 -3.83
C GLY A 232 6.10 -8.80 -3.41
N GLY A 233 7.11 -9.48 -3.96
CA GLY A 233 7.45 -10.85 -3.59
C GLY A 233 7.87 -11.00 -2.12
N TYR A 234 8.68 -10.07 -1.60
CA TYR A 234 9.14 -10.09 -0.21
C TYR A 234 8.01 -9.84 0.79
N ILE A 235 7.13 -8.87 0.52
CA ILE A 235 5.96 -8.57 1.35
C ILE A 235 5.00 -9.78 1.32
N LEU A 236 4.72 -10.33 0.13
CA LEU A 236 3.88 -11.53 -0.01
C LEU A 236 4.48 -12.72 0.73
N SER A 237 5.79 -12.97 0.59
CA SER A 237 6.48 -14.08 1.25
C SER A 237 6.58 -13.87 2.76
N GLY A 238 6.99 -12.69 3.22
CA GLY A 238 7.20 -12.40 4.64
C GLY A 238 5.90 -12.34 5.43
N VAL A 239 4.92 -11.55 4.95
CA VAL A 239 3.60 -11.44 5.60
C VAL A 239 2.82 -12.75 5.44
N GLY A 240 2.91 -13.42 4.29
CA GLY A 240 2.32 -14.73 4.06
C GLY A 240 2.87 -15.81 5.00
N THR A 241 4.20 -15.92 5.11
CA THR A 241 4.86 -16.91 5.98
C THR A 241 4.59 -16.61 7.46
N ALA A 242 4.64 -15.34 7.87
CA ALA A 242 4.42 -14.96 9.25
C ALA A 242 2.96 -15.19 9.67
N THR A 243 2.00 -14.92 8.78
CA THR A 243 0.58 -15.20 9.05
C THR A 243 0.29 -16.70 9.03
N LEU A 244 0.84 -17.46 8.08
CA LEU A 244 0.70 -18.92 8.03
C LEU A 244 1.31 -19.58 9.27
N SER A 245 2.46 -19.07 9.74
CA SER A 245 3.10 -19.54 10.97
C SER A 245 2.25 -19.20 12.20
N ALA A 246 1.70 -17.99 12.28
CA ALA A 246 0.78 -17.61 13.36
C ALA A 246 -0.48 -18.49 13.38
N ALA A 247 -1.06 -18.77 12.21
CA ALA A 247 -2.22 -19.64 12.06
C ALA A 247 -1.90 -21.10 12.44
N LEU A 248 -0.76 -21.63 12.01
CA LEU A 248 -0.30 -22.97 12.38
C LEU A 248 -0.06 -23.11 13.89
N VAL A 249 0.56 -22.10 14.50
CA VAL A 249 0.80 -22.06 15.95
C VAL A 249 -0.53 -21.98 16.70
N ALA A 250 -1.44 -21.08 16.31
CA ALA A 250 -2.76 -20.95 16.92
C ALA A 250 -3.56 -22.25 16.82
N ARG A 251 -3.58 -22.90 15.65
CA ARG A 251 -4.26 -24.18 15.44
C ARG A 251 -3.63 -25.32 16.25
N HIS A 252 -2.31 -25.35 16.35
CA HIS A 252 -1.61 -26.35 17.17
C HIS A 252 -1.91 -26.19 18.66
N PHE A 253 -1.93 -24.96 19.17
CA PHE A 253 -2.25 -24.69 20.57
C PHE A 253 -3.73 -24.86 20.89
N ASN A 254 -4.65 -24.44 20.02
CA ASN A 254 -6.08 -24.69 20.20
C ASN A 254 -6.39 -26.19 20.23
N LYS A 255 -5.80 -26.97 19.31
CA LYS A 255 -5.95 -28.43 19.33
C LYS A 255 -5.40 -29.05 20.62
N LYS A 256 -4.27 -28.57 21.13
CA LYS A 256 -3.74 -29.01 22.43
C LYS A 256 -4.62 -28.62 23.61
N PHE A 257 -5.22 -27.43 23.57
CA PHE A 257 -6.17 -26.99 24.59
C PHE A 257 -7.45 -27.81 24.58
N GLU A 258 -8.04 -28.08 23.40
CA GLU A 258 -9.18 -28.99 23.26
C GLU A 258 -8.85 -30.39 23.79
N THR A 259 -7.66 -30.90 23.47
CA THR A 259 -7.22 -32.22 23.95
C THR A 259 -7.02 -32.21 25.48
N LEU A 260 -6.48 -31.13 26.05
CA LEU A 260 -6.34 -30.98 27.51
C LEU A 260 -7.70 -30.88 28.20
N GLU A 261 -8.64 -30.15 27.60
CA GLU A 261 -9.99 -29.97 28.12
C GLU A 261 -10.78 -31.29 28.08
N GLU A 262 -10.63 -32.08 27.02
CA GLU A 262 -11.15 -33.46 26.94
C GLU A 262 -10.53 -34.37 28.00
N LEU A 263 -9.21 -34.33 28.20
CA LEU A 263 -8.54 -35.13 29.23
C LEU A 263 -9.01 -34.74 30.64
N ILE A 264 -9.17 -33.45 30.93
CA ILE A 264 -9.69 -32.97 32.23
C ILE A 264 -11.15 -33.39 32.42
N LYS A 265 -11.98 -33.30 31.39
CA LYS A 265 -13.38 -33.75 31.45
C LYS A 265 -13.49 -35.25 31.69
N ASN A 266 -12.70 -36.05 30.99
CA ASN A 266 -12.70 -37.51 31.16
C ASN A 266 -12.22 -37.90 32.56
N ASN A 267 -11.13 -37.29 33.05
CA ASN A 267 -10.60 -37.58 34.37
C ASN A 267 -11.58 -37.20 35.50
N ASN A 268 -12.34 -36.10 35.34
CA ASN A 268 -13.39 -35.72 36.29
C ASN A 268 -14.61 -36.65 36.22
N ALA A 269 -14.91 -37.22 35.05
CA ALA A 269 -15.98 -38.20 34.89
C ALA A 269 -15.60 -39.55 35.51
N ASP A 270 -14.34 -39.96 35.41
CA ASP A 270 -13.82 -41.18 36.03
C ASP A 270 -13.85 -41.06 37.57
N ILE A 271 -13.41 -39.94 38.14
CA ILE A 271 -13.49 -39.68 39.59
C ILE A 271 -14.95 -39.68 40.09
N ALA A 272 -15.89 -39.17 39.29
CA ALA A 272 -17.31 -39.15 39.65
C ALA A 272 -17.98 -40.53 39.55
N ASN A 273 -17.42 -41.46 38.77
CA ASN A 273 -17.88 -42.84 38.69
C ASN A 273 -17.29 -43.68 39.84
N ASP A 274 -16.01 -43.50 40.17
CA ASP A 274 -15.38 -44.17 41.31
C ASP A 274 -16.10 -43.85 42.64
N LEU A 275 -16.50 -42.58 42.84
CA LEU A 275 -17.27 -42.16 44.02
C LEU A 275 -18.70 -42.73 44.07
N LYS A 276 -19.27 -43.14 42.94
CA LYS A 276 -20.60 -43.78 42.90
C LYS A 276 -20.52 -45.28 43.18
N GLU A 277 -19.44 -45.93 42.77
CA GLU A 277 -19.23 -47.35 43.09
C GLU A 277 -18.94 -47.55 44.58
N GLU A 278 -18.30 -46.59 45.26
CA GLU A 278 -18.13 -46.64 46.73
C GLU A 278 -19.45 -46.45 47.51
N ASP A 279 -20.39 -45.64 47.00
CA ASP A 279 -21.71 -45.43 47.63
C ASP A 279 -22.68 -46.62 47.40
N ASP A 280 -22.45 -47.45 46.38
CA ASP A 280 -23.28 -48.63 46.06
C ASP A 280 -22.80 -49.92 46.77
N GLU A 281 -21.63 -49.88 47.44
CA GLU A 281 -21.05 -51.01 48.21
C GLU A 281 -21.29 -50.94 49.74
N GLU A 282 -21.89 -49.86 50.28
CA GLU A 282 -22.38 -49.74 51.67
C GLU A 282 -23.86 -50.14 51.86
#